data_AF-A0A7K2YJA1-F1
#
_entry.id   AF-A0A7K2YJA1-F1
#
_cell.length_a   1.000
_cell.length_b   1.000
_cell.length_c   1.000
_cell.angle_alpha   90.00
_cell.angle_beta   90.00
_cell.angle_gamma   90.00
#
_symmetry.space_group_name_H-M   'P 1'
#
loop_
_entity.id
_entity.type
_entity.pdbx_description
1 polymer ?
#
loop_
_entity_poly.entity_id
_entity_poly.type
_entity_poly.pdbx_seq_one_letter_code
_entity_poly.pdbx_strand_id
1 'polypeptide(L)'
;GGPIGAPGPEVLRALVAADAILVSDYGNGVTAQPTLRAALGARVGHVPVVWDPHPRGSDPVPGATLVTPNHAEAARAVGAAARIEAADDVRATADAAAELCGKWSARAVCVTLGARGALL
;
A
#
# COMPACT_ATOMS: atom_id res chain seq x y z
N GLY A 1 20.57 -9.77 5.07
CA GLY A 1 19.99 -10.27 3.82
C GLY A 1 20.81 -9.72 2.68
N GLY A 2 21.05 -10.52 1.63
CA GLY A 2 21.71 -10.04 0.40
C GLY A 2 20.83 -9.06 -0.38
N PRO A 3 21.38 -8.40 -1.41
CA PRO A 3 20.62 -7.49 -2.25
C PRO A 3 19.45 -8.22 -2.92
N ILE A 4 18.27 -7.59 -2.97
CA ILE A 4 17.13 -8.12 -3.71
C ILE A 4 17.42 -8.02 -5.21
N GLY A 5 17.56 -9.17 -5.86
CA GLY A 5 17.75 -9.25 -7.31
C GLY A 5 16.48 -8.90 -8.09
N ALA A 6 16.63 -8.72 -9.40
CA ALA A 6 15.49 -8.53 -10.28
C ALA A 6 14.56 -9.77 -10.31
N PRO A 7 13.23 -9.57 -10.41
CA PRO A 7 12.31 -10.68 -10.58
C PRO A 7 12.63 -11.45 -11.86
N GLY A 8 12.57 -12.77 -11.80
CA GLY A 8 12.74 -13.63 -12.95
C GLY A 8 11.59 -13.50 -13.97
N PRO A 9 11.75 -14.03 -15.19
CA PRO A 9 10.77 -13.91 -16.27
C PRO A 9 9.42 -14.56 -15.93
N GLU A 10 9.40 -15.60 -15.09
CA GLU A 10 8.15 -16.23 -14.63
C GLU A 10 7.30 -15.30 -13.77
N VAL A 11 7.92 -14.55 -12.86
CA VAL A 11 7.24 -13.55 -12.02
C VAL A 11 6.64 -12.46 -12.90
N LEU A 12 7.40 -11.95 -13.87
CA LEU A 12 6.91 -10.92 -14.78
C LEU A 12 5.73 -11.41 -15.63
N ARG A 13 5.80 -12.64 -16.15
CA ARG A 13 4.68 -13.25 -16.89
C ARG A 13 3.44 -13.41 -16.02
N ALA A 14 3.60 -13.82 -14.77
CA ALA A 14 2.48 -13.94 -13.82
C ALA A 14 1.81 -12.58 -13.58
N LEU A 15 2.57 -11.50 -13.39
CA LEU A 15 2.02 -10.15 -13.20
C LEU A 15 1.25 -9.65 -14.43
N VAL A 16 1.72 -9.98 -15.64
CA VAL A 16 1.04 -9.59 -16.90
C VAL A 16 -0.26 -10.37 -17.10
N ALA A 17 -0.29 -11.66 -16.77
CA ALA A 17 -1.46 -12.52 -16.94
C ALA A 17 -2.49 -12.40 -15.81
N ALA A 18 -2.14 -11.76 -14.68
CA ALA A 18 -3.03 -11.64 -13.54
C ALA A 18 -4.23 -10.71 -13.83
N ASP A 19 -5.42 -11.16 -13.42
CA ASP A 19 -6.67 -10.37 -13.44
C ASP A 19 -6.78 -9.42 -12.24
N ALA A 20 -6.00 -9.66 -11.18
CA ALA A 20 -5.84 -8.80 -10.02
C ALA A 20 -4.51 -9.11 -9.31
N ILE A 21 -3.95 -8.14 -8.60
CA ILE A 21 -2.66 -8.27 -7.91
C ILE A 21 -2.81 -7.81 -6.47
N LEU A 22 -2.38 -8.66 -5.53
CA LEU A 22 -2.21 -8.31 -4.12
C LEU A 22 -0.72 -8.21 -3.79
N VAL A 23 -0.30 -7.05 -3.29
CA VAL A 23 1.04 -6.82 -2.77
C VAL A 23 0.99 -6.82 -1.25
N SER A 24 1.49 -7.88 -0.62
CA SER A 24 1.70 -7.93 0.83
C SER A 24 3.14 -7.54 1.16
N ASP A 25 3.36 -6.29 1.57
CA ASP A 25 4.68 -5.80 1.92
C ASP A 25 5.03 -6.21 3.36
N TYR A 26 6.21 -6.80 3.55
CA TYR A 26 6.74 -7.18 4.87
C TYR A 26 7.98 -6.36 5.27
N GLY A 27 8.33 -5.34 4.48
CA GLY A 27 9.47 -4.46 4.75
C GLY A 27 10.84 -5.10 4.53
N ASN A 28 10.92 -6.12 3.66
CA ASN A 28 12.15 -6.85 3.35
C ASN A 28 12.86 -6.34 2.08
N GLY A 29 12.43 -5.20 1.54
CA GLY A 29 13.05 -4.54 0.37
C GLY A 29 12.57 -5.04 -1.00
N VAL A 30 11.72 -6.07 -1.06
CA VAL A 30 11.19 -6.60 -2.34
C VAL A 30 10.38 -5.56 -3.09
N THR A 31 9.50 -4.84 -2.40
CA THR A 31 8.62 -3.81 -2.96
C THR A 31 9.37 -2.55 -3.43
N ALA A 32 10.62 -2.38 -3.00
CA ALA A 32 11.51 -1.32 -3.47
C ALA A 32 12.25 -1.68 -4.77
N GLN A 33 12.19 -2.95 -5.23
CA GLN A 33 12.93 -3.40 -6.40
C GLN A 33 12.40 -2.70 -7.68
N PRO A 34 13.25 -1.99 -8.46
CA PRO A 34 12.78 -1.11 -9.55
C PRO A 34 12.00 -1.81 -10.67
N THR A 35 12.46 -2.99 -11.11
CA THR A 35 11.79 -3.79 -12.15
C THR A 35 10.42 -4.27 -11.72
N LEU A 36 10.28 -4.70 -10.47
CA LEU A 36 9.01 -5.12 -9.88
C LEU A 36 8.06 -3.92 -9.79
N ARG A 37 8.54 -2.76 -9.32
CA ARG A 37 7.75 -1.53 -9.24
C ARG A 37 7.26 -1.09 -10.62
N ALA A 38 8.12 -1.14 -11.64
CA ALA A 38 7.75 -0.82 -13.02
C ALA A 38 6.68 -1.80 -13.55
N ALA A 39 6.86 -3.10 -13.30
CA ALA A 39 5.89 -4.12 -13.69
C ALA A 39 4.53 -3.92 -13.01
N LEU A 40 4.49 -3.66 -11.70
CA LEU A 40 3.26 -3.36 -10.96
C LEU A 40 2.59 -2.07 -11.46
N GLY A 41 3.37 -1.02 -11.68
CA GLY A 41 2.86 0.26 -12.21
C GLY A 41 2.23 0.11 -13.59
N ALA A 42 2.76 -0.77 -14.45
CA ALA A 42 2.17 -1.06 -15.76
C ALA A 42 0.82 -1.83 -15.69
N ARG A 43 0.46 -2.38 -14.53
CA ARG A 43 -0.80 -3.11 -14.32
C ARG A 43 -1.88 -2.24 -13.69
N VAL A 44 -1.49 -1.17 -12.99
CA VAL A 44 -2.42 -0.18 -12.43
C VAL A 44 -3.33 0.40 -13.52
N GLY A 45 -4.62 0.50 -13.22
CA GLY A 45 -5.65 1.00 -14.15
C GLY A 45 -6.15 -0.03 -15.17
N HIS A 46 -5.39 -1.10 -15.40
CA HIS A 46 -5.83 -2.25 -16.20
C HIS A 46 -6.46 -3.34 -15.35
N VAL A 47 -5.86 -3.63 -14.19
CA VAL A 47 -6.36 -4.60 -13.21
C VAL A 47 -6.33 -4.03 -11.80
N PRO A 48 -7.15 -4.55 -10.87
CA PRO A 48 -7.06 -4.17 -9.47
C PRO A 48 -5.68 -4.48 -8.90
N VAL A 49 -5.04 -3.46 -8.31
CA VAL A 49 -3.80 -3.61 -7.55
C VAL A 49 -4.09 -3.21 -6.11
N VAL A 50 -4.14 -4.19 -5.21
CA VAL A 50 -4.34 -4.00 -3.77
C VAL A 50 -2.98 -4.05 -3.08
N TRP A 51 -2.73 -3.09 -2.20
CA TRP A 51 -1.44 -2.95 -1.52
C TRP A 51 -1.63 -2.93 0.00
N ASP A 52 -1.03 -3.89 0.68
CA ASP A 52 -0.95 -3.94 2.13
C ASP A 52 0.43 -3.41 2.57
N PRO A 53 0.52 -2.14 3.03
CA PRO A 53 1.79 -1.47 3.24
C PRO A 53 2.44 -1.93 4.55
N HIS A 54 3.75 -1.69 4.69
CA HIS A 54 4.47 -1.94 5.93
C HIS A 54 5.37 -0.76 6.29
N PRO A 55 5.64 -0.48 7.58
CA PRO A 55 6.44 0.68 7.98
C PRO A 55 7.84 0.75 7.37
N ARG A 56 8.48 -0.42 7.21
CA ARG A 56 9.79 -0.58 6.55
C ARG A 56 9.69 -0.87 5.05
N GLY A 57 8.47 -0.89 4.52
CA GLY A 57 8.17 -1.11 3.11
C GLY A 57 8.39 0.13 2.26
N SER A 58 8.26 -0.04 0.95
CA SER A 58 8.20 1.10 0.02
C SER A 58 6.78 1.64 -0.05
N ASP A 59 6.62 2.90 -0.42
CA ASP A 59 5.30 3.45 -0.75
C ASP A 59 4.63 2.63 -1.87
N PRO A 60 3.28 2.48 -1.83
CA PRO A 60 2.52 1.87 -2.91
C PRO A 60 2.83 2.49 -4.27
N VAL A 61 2.69 1.71 -5.34
CA VAL A 61 2.76 2.26 -6.69
C VAL A 61 1.60 3.26 -6.92
N PRO A 62 1.85 4.41 -7.57
CA PRO A 62 0.79 5.37 -7.87
C PRO A 62 -0.37 4.73 -8.63
N GLY A 63 -1.61 5.09 -8.28
CA GLY A 63 -2.83 4.57 -8.89
C GLY A 63 -3.28 3.20 -8.36
N ALA A 64 -2.62 2.65 -7.33
CA ALA A 64 -3.09 1.45 -6.64
C ALA A 64 -4.60 1.55 -6.33
N THR A 65 -5.32 0.47 -6.58
CA THR A 65 -6.79 0.44 -6.49
C THR A 65 -7.26 0.57 -5.05
N LEU A 66 -6.55 -0.10 -4.13
CA LEU A 66 -6.80 -0.02 -2.70
C LEU A 66 -5.49 -0.16 -1.95
N VAL A 67 -5.27 0.69 -0.95
CA VAL A 67 -4.18 0.50 0.02
C VAL A 67 -4.79 0.23 1.40
N THR A 68 -4.28 -0.76 2.15
CA THR A 68 -4.91 -1.23 3.40
C THR A 68 -4.04 -1.03 4.65
N PRO A 69 -3.57 0.19 4.97
CA PRO A 69 -2.79 0.40 6.18
C PRO A 69 -3.63 0.09 7.42
N ASN A 70 -3.00 -0.41 8.48
CA ASN A 70 -3.60 -0.28 9.81
C ASN A 70 -3.50 1.17 10.31
N HIS A 71 -4.19 1.44 11.41
CA HIS A 71 -4.20 2.74 12.06
C HIS A 71 -2.80 3.33 12.32
N ALA A 72 -1.86 2.52 12.81
CA ALA A 72 -0.50 2.97 13.13
C ALA A 72 0.33 3.27 11.86
N GLU A 73 0.18 2.46 10.82
CA GLU A 73 0.79 2.70 9.51
C GLU A 73 0.26 3.98 8.86
N ALA A 74 -1.05 4.19 8.91
CA ALA A 74 -1.69 5.39 8.38
C ALA A 74 -1.15 6.65 9.09
N ALA A 75 -1.17 6.66 10.43
CA ALA A 75 -0.65 7.76 11.25
C ALA A 75 0.82 8.07 10.97
N ARG A 76 1.64 7.04 10.82
CA ARG A 76 3.05 7.20 10.47
C ARG A 76 3.22 7.74 9.06
N ALA A 77 2.41 7.29 8.11
CA ALA A 77 2.52 7.68 6.70
C ALA A 77 2.12 9.15 6.45
N VAL A 78 1.18 9.71 7.21
CA VAL A 78 0.85 11.15 7.17
C VAL A 78 1.74 12.01 8.08
N GLY A 79 2.76 11.42 8.73
CA GLY A 79 3.62 12.13 9.68
C GLY A 79 2.88 12.64 10.93
N ALA A 80 1.70 12.10 11.19
CA ALA A 80 0.75 12.57 12.19
C ALA A 80 0.74 11.67 13.44
N ALA A 81 1.88 11.07 13.78
CA ALA A 81 2.02 10.11 14.87
C ALA A 81 1.47 10.63 16.23
N ALA A 82 1.38 11.94 16.42
CA ALA A 82 0.78 12.59 17.60
C ALA A 82 -0.69 13.03 17.44
N ARG A 83 -1.25 13.09 16.22
CA ARG A 83 -2.65 13.51 15.95
C ARG A 83 -3.63 12.33 15.93
N ILE A 84 -3.13 11.12 15.69
CA ILE A 84 -3.93 9.92 15.53
C ILE A 84 -3.65 8.99 16.72
N GLU A 85 -3.66 9.54 17.94
CA GLU A 85 -3.38 8.77 19.16
C GLU A 85 -4.62 8.02 19.67
N ALA A 86 -5.80 8.62 19.53
CA ALA A 86 -7.06 7.96 19.83
C ALA A 86 -7.57 7.29 18.56
N ALA A 87 -7.44 5.97 18.50
CA ALA A 87 -7.96 5.20 17.39
C ALA A 87 -9.48 5.31 17.23
N ASP A 88 -10.18 5.89 18.21
CA ASP A 88 -11.62 6.16 18.26
C ASP A 88 -12.04 7.42 17.46
N ASP A 89 -11.09 8.24 17.00
CA ASP A 89 -11.42 9.40 16.16
C ASP A 89 -11.57 9.00 14.69
N VAL A 90 -12.81 8.62 14.34
CA VAL A 90 -13.23 8.28 12.98
C VAL A 90 -12.97 9.44 12.00
N ARG A 91 -13.14 10.70 12.44
CA ARG A 91 -12.91 11.87 11.58
C ARG A 91 -11.44 12.05 11.29
N ALA A 92 -10.58 12.00 12.31
CA ALA A 92 -9.14 12.08 12.11
C ALA A 92 -8.61 10.93 11.23
N THR A 93 -9.17 9.72 11.39
CA THR A 93 -8.86 8.57 10.54
C THR A 93 -9.27 8.81 9.08
N ALA A 94 -10.47 9.35 8.85
CA ALA A 94 -10.95 9.67 7.51
C ALA A 94 -10.12 10.78 6.84
N ASP A 95 -9.74 11.82 7.58
CA ASP A 95 -8.89 12.90 7.08
C ASP A 95 -7.50 12.36 6.68
N ALA A 96 -6.92 11.47 7.50
CA ALA A 96 -5.66 10.81 7.18
C ALA A 96 -5.78 9.87 5.96
N ALA A 97 -6.87 9.11 5.85
CA ALA A 97 -7.12 8.27 4.68
C ALA A 97 -7.22 9.10 3.39
N ALA A 98 -7.92 10.24 3.44
CA ALA A 98 -8.02 11.17 2.31
C ALA A 98 -6.67 11.78 1.92
N GLU A 99 -5.84 12.16 2.89
CA GLU A 99 -4.47 12.61 2.65
C GLU A 99 -3.63 11.52 1.97
N LEU A 100 -3.74 10.28 2.42
CA LEU A 100 -3.01 9.14 1.86
C LEU A 100 -3.46 8.79 0.44
N CYS A 101 -4.75 8.89 0.12
CA CYS A 101 -5.24 8.79 -1.25
C CYS A 101 -4.50 9.79 -2.16
N GLY A 102 -4.37 11.04 -1.72
CA GLY A 102 -3.60 12.06 -2.45
C GLY A 102 -2.11 11.74 -2.53
N LYS A 103 -1.47 11.47 -1.39
CA LYS A 103 -0.02 11.21 -1.28
C LYS A 103 0.44 10.07 -2.18
N TRP A 104 -0.30 8.95 -2.18
CA TRP A 104 0.04 7.78 -2.97
C TRP A 104 -0.65 7.76 -4.33
N SER A 105 -1.46 8.78 -4.66
CA SER A 105 -2.36 8.75 -5.83
C SER A 105 -3.18 7.45 -5.89
N ALA A 106 -3.53 6.89 -4.73
CA ALA A 106 -4.32 5.67 -4.65
C ALA A 106 -5.80 5.99 -4.92
N ARG A 107 -6.53 5.04 -5.51
CA ARG A 107 -7.97 5.23 -5.77
C ARG A 107 -8.79 5.18 -4.49
N ALA A 108 -8.36 4.38 -3.51
CA ALA A 108 -8.95 4.30 -2.18
C ALA A 108 -7.91 3.87 -1.14
N VAL A 109 -8.14 4.24 0.11
CA VAL A 109 -7.37 3.80 1.28
C VAL A 109 -8.36 3.26 2.30
N CYS A 110 -8.20 2.01 2.71
CA CYS A 110 -9.00 1.37 3.74
C CYS A 110 -8.16 1.22 5.01
N VAL A 111 -8.47 2.01 6.04
CA VAL A 111 -7.74 1.94 7.31
C VAL A 111 -8.34 0.86 8.20
N THR A 112 -7.55 -0.14 8.55
CA THR A 112 -7.99 -1.20 9.49
C THR A 112 -7.85 -0.74 10.95
N LEU A 113 -8.89 -1.00 11.75
CA LEU A 113 -9.04 -0.49 13.13
C LEU A 113 -9.06 -1.62 14.18
N GLY A 114 -8.53 -2.79 13.83
CA GLY A 114 -8.54 -3.99 14.65
C GLY A 114 -9.97 -4.51 14.87
N ALA A 115 -10.34 -4.80 16.13
CA ALA A 115 -11.67 -5.32 16.48
C ALA A 115 -12.83 -4.36 16.15
N ARG A 116 -12.53 -3.09 15.82
CA ARG A 116 -13.52 -2.05 15.51
C ARG A 116 -13.88 -1.99 14.03
N GLY A 117 -13.32 -2.89 13.21
CA GLY A 117 -13.61 -2.98 11.79
C GLY A 117 -12.61 -2.18 10.95
N ALA A 118 -13.11 -1.51 9.92
CA ALA A 118 -12.31 -0.74 8.98
C ALA A 118 -13.08 0.49 8.48
N LEU A 119 -12.33 1.51 8.07
CA LEU A 119 -12.84 2.73 7.46
C LEU A 119 -12.39 2.81 6.00
N LEU A 120 -13.33 2.99 5.07
CA LEU A 120 -13.10 3.08 3.62
C LEU A 120 -13.53 4.45 3.10
#